data_AF-A0A536XY50-F1
#
_entry.id   AF-A0A536XY50-F1
#
_cell.length_a   1.000
_cell.length_b   1.000
_cell.length_c   1.000
_cell.angle_alpha   90.00
_cell.angle_beta   90.00
_cell.angle_gamma   90.00
#
_symmetry.space_group_name_H-M   'P 1'
#
loop_
_entity.id
_entity.type
_entity.pdbx_description
1 polymer ?
#
loop_
_entity_poly.entity_id
_entity_poly.type
_entity_poly.pdbx_seq_one_letter_code
_entity_poly.pdbx_strand_id
1 'polypeptide(L)'
;MHIRLVFDTPKTMTINATPQDLERLGLSDITAALSVAVANIRRVYGEPIAKPWTGGLMQVQGKSPDFDSSYFLDRAFWNGLLKEHPEGLVVGVPKRGGLLFTPLSNSKAVGTFRKGIGYLYTSSDRLRVSAALYLFKDGQWSLFQQAPKQ
;
A
#
# COMPACT_ATOMS: atom_id res chain seq x y z
N MET A 1 2.69 10.73 5.89
CA MET A 1 2.11 9.38 5.91
C MET A 1 1.84 9.02 7.36
N HIS A 2 0.65 8.52 7.70
CA HIS A 2 0.30 8.08 9.05
C HIS A 2 0.07 6.57 9.02
N ILE A 3 0.80 5.81 9.84
CA ILE A 3 0.64 4.35 9.95
C ILE A 3 -0.27 4.07 11.14
N ARG A 4 -1.27 3.21 10.93
CA ARG A 4 -2.19 2.76 11.98
C ARG A 4 -2.07 1.25 12.09
N LEU A 5 -1.67 0.77 13.26
CA LEU A 5 -1.68 -0.65 13.60
C LEU A 5 -3.01 -0.99 14.24
N VAL A 6 -3.56 -2.13 13.88
CA VAL A 6 -4.87 -2.57 14.37
C VAL A 6 -4.84 -4.03 14.79
N PHE A 7 -5.64 -4.36 15.79
CA PHE A 7 -6.02 -5.74 16.08
C PHE A 7 -7.21 -6.10 15.21
N ASP A 8 -7.04 -7.15 14.41
CA ASP A 8 -8.13 -7.77 13.67
C ASP A 8 -8.59 -9.03 14.41
N THR A 9 -9.90 -9.14 14.62
CA THR A 9 -10.52 -10.35 15.16
C THR A 9 -11.80 -10.68 14.38
N PRO A 10 -12.22 -11.96 14.32
CA PRO A 10 -13.45 -12.33 13.65
C PRO A 10 -14.73 -11.66 14.19
N LYS A 11 -14.67 -11.08 15.40
CA LYS A 11 -15.84 -10.56 16.13
C LYS A 11 -15.87 -9.04 16.28
N THR A 12 -14.79 -8.32 15.98
CA THR A 12 -14.71 -6.87 16.16
C THR A 12 -14.13 -6.17 14.95
N MET A 13 -14.70 -5.01 14.59
CA MET A 13 -14.05 -4.07 13.69
C MET A 13 -12.66 -3.68 14.23
N THR A 14 -11.69 -3.60 13.34
CA THR A 14 -10.27 -3.25 13.59
C THR A 14 -10.07 -2.21 14.72
N ILE A 15 -9.63 -2.65 15.90
CA ILE A 15 -9.34 -1.78 17.05
C ILE A 15 -7.92 -1.25 16.92
N ASN A 16 -7.69 0.02 17.23
CA ASN A 16 -6.34 0.58 17.18
C ASN A 16 -5.47 -0.02 18.25
N ALA A 17 -4.30 -0.50 17.85
CA ALA A 17 -3.25 -0.75 18.81
C ALA A 17 -2.84 0.58 19.44
N THR A 18 -2.88 0.63 20.76
CA THR A 18 -2.33 1.75 21.53
C THR A 18 -0.83 1.57 21.73
N PRO A 19 -0.07 2.63 22.08
CA PRO A 19 1.33 2.46 22.47
C PRO A 19 1.52 1.44 23.62
N GLN A 20 0.59 1.40 24.58
CA GLN A 20 0.59 0.45 25.70
C GLN A 20 0.40 -0.99 25.21
N ASP A 21 -0.43 -1.20 24.18
CA ASP A 21 -0.57 -2.52 23.57
C ASP A 21 0.71 -2.98 22.89
N LEU A 22 1.40 -2.07 22.20
CA LEU A 22 2.66 -2.37 21.56
C LEU A 22 3.73 -2.72 22.60
N GLU A 23 3.83 -1.96 23.68
CA GLU A 23 4.74 -2.25 24.79
C GLU A 23 4.44 -3.60 25.45
N ARG A 24 3.17 -3.89 25.74
CA ARG A 24 2.72 -5.18 26.29
C ARG A 24 3.09 -6.37 25.39
N LEU A 25 3.13 -6.16 24.08
CA LEU A 25 3.51 -7.19 23.09
C LEU A 25 5.02 -7.21 22.79
N GLY A 26 5.82 -6.36 23.42
CA GLY A 26 7.25 -6.23 23.13
C GLY A 26 7.54 -5.61 21.75
N LEU A 27 6.59 -4.85 21.20
CA LEU A 27 6.63 -4.22 19.87
C LEU A 27 6.83 -2.70 19.96
N SER A 28 7.62 -2.22 20.92
CA SER A 28 7.88 -0.80 21.16
C SER A 28 8.64 -0.13 20.01
N ASP A 29 9.39 -0.90 19.22
CA ASP A 29 10.00 -0.47 17.97
C ASP A 29 9.00 -0.60 16.81
N ILE A 30 8.76 0.52 16.12
CA ILE A 30 7.84 0.57 14.97
C ILE A 30 8.27 -0.35 13.84
N THR A 31 9.56 -0.59 13.64
CA THR A 31 10.05 -1.51 12.61
C THR A 31 9.70 -2.95 12.95
N ALA A 32 9.88 -3.36 14.21
CA ALA A 32 9.45 -4.67 14.70
C ALA A 32 7.92 -4.83 14.63
N ALA A 33 7.17 -3.82 15.09
CA ALA A 33 5.71 -3.82 15.04
C ALA A 33 5.19 -3.95 13.60
N LEU A 34 5.81 -3.23 12.66
CA LEU A 34 5.45 -3.30 11.25
C LEU A 34 5.78 -4.66 10.64
N SER A 35 6.94 -5.23 10.97
CA SER A 35 7.33 -6.57 10.51
C SER A 35 6.30 -7.63 10.92
N VAL A 36 5.87 -7.59 12.18
CA VAL A 36 4.82 -8.49 12.70
C VAL A 36 3.48 -8.24 12.01
N ALA A 37 3.09 -6.98 11.80
CA ALA A 37 1.85 -6.65 11.11
C ALA A 37 1.82 -7.20 9.66
N VAL A 38 2.90 -7.00 8.91
CA VAL A 38 3.04 -7.52 7.53
C VAL A 38 3.03 -9.05 7.53
N ALA A 39 3.77 -9.69 8.44
CA ALA A 39 3.76 -11.15 8.55
C ALA A 39 2.36 -11.71 8.84
N ASN A 40 1.59 -11.04 9.71
CA ASN A 40 0.21 -11.40 10.00
C ASN A 40 -0.72 -11.23 8.79
N ILE A 41 -0.58 -10.13 8.04
CA ILE A 41 -1.35 -9.92 6.81
C ILE A 41 -1.07 -11.03 5.81
N ARG A 42 0.21 -11.39 5.58
CA ARG A 42 0.58 -12.48 4.66
C ARG A 42 0.04 -13.83 5.11
N ARG A 43 0.12 -14.12 6.41
CA ARG A 43 -0.38 -15.38 6.98
C ARG A 43 -1.91 -15.50 6.84
N VAL A 44 -2.65 -14.44 7.16
CA VAL A 44 -4.12 -14.48 7.21
C VAL A 44 -4.72 -14.26 5.82
N TYR A 45 -4.29 -13.20 5.13
CA TYR A 45 -4.85 -12.78 3.85
C TYR A 45 -3.98 -13.19 2.65
N GLY A 46 -2.95 -14.00 2.84
CA GLY A 46 -2.15 -14.56 1.75
C GLY A 46 -1.02 -13.64 1.28
N GLU A 47 -0.18 -14.20 0.41
CA GLU A 47 0.93 -13.50 -0.21
C GLU A 47 0.43 -12.45 -1.22
N PRO A 48 1.02 -11.24 -1.26
CA PRO A 48 0.66 -10.24 -2.25
C PRO A 48 1.06 -10.69 -3.65
N ILE A 49 0.12 -10.60 -4.58
CA ILE A 49 0.36 -10.86 -6.01
C ILE A 49 0.02 -9.64 -6.85
N ALA A 50 0.89 -9.32 -7.80
CA ALA A 50 0.63 -8.29 -8.79
C ALA A 50 -0.17 -8.90 -9.95
N LYS A 51 -1.31 -8.29 -10.29
CA LYS A 51 -2.11 -8.66 -11.47
C LYS A 51 -2.26 -7.48 -12.42
N PRO A 52 -2.31 -7.72 -13.74
CA PRO A 52 -2.63 -6.69 -14.71
C PRO A 52 -3.94 -5.99 -14.36
N TRP A 53 -3.91 -4.66 -14.45
CA TRP A 53 -5.07 -3.80 -14.35
C TRP A 53 -5.18 -2.94 -15.61
N THR A 54 -6.07 -1.95 -15.59
CA THR A 54 -6.29 -1.08 -16.75
C THR A 54 -5.14 -0.09 -16.97
N GLY A 55 -4.92 0.33 -18.22
CA GLY A 55 -4.02 1.43 -18.55
C GLY A 55 -2.53 1.16 -18.32
N GLY A 56 -2.10 -0.10 -18.28
CA GLY A 56 -0.70 -0.48 -18.01
C GLY A 56 -0.31 -0.39 -16.53
N LEU A 57 -1.31 -0.26 -15.65
CA LEU A 57 -1.14 -0.39 -14.21
C LEU A 57 -1.28 -1.85 -13.81
N MET A 58 -0.68 -2.16 -12.67
CA MET A 58 -0.83 -3.43 -11.97
C MET A 58 -1.59 -3.15 -10.67
N GLN A 59 -2.40 -4.11 -10.23
CA GLN A 59 -3.05 -4.10 -8.93
C GLN A 59 -2.42 -5.18 -8.05
N VAL A 60 -2.08 -4.81 -6.81
CA VAL A 60 -1.66 -5.76 -5.78
C VAL A 60 -2.91 -6.35 -5.14
N GLN A 61 -2.98 -7.67 -5.06
CA GLN A 61 -4.12 -8.41 -4.49
C GLN A 61 -3.64 -9.46 -3.50
N GLY A 62 -4.40 -9.68 -2.44
CA GLY A 62 -4.34 -10.86 -1.57
C GLY A 62 -5.63 -11.69 -1.67
N LYS A 63 -5.97 -12.38 -0.58
CA LYS A 63 -7.22 -13.15 -0.42
C LYS A 63 -8.42 -12.29 -0.05
N SER A 64 -8.19 -11.08 0.46
CA SER A 64 -9.24 -10.16 0.91
C SER A 64 -8.98 -8.74 0.39
N PRO A 65 -9.82 -8.24 -0.53
CA PRO A 65 -9.66 -6.91 -1.09
C PRO A 65 -9.61 -5.79 -0.05
N ASP A 66 -10.30 -5.93 1.07
CA ASP A 66 -10.32 -4.89 2.11
C ASP A 66 -8.94 -4.58 2.70
N PHE A 67 -8.00 -5.53 2.60
CA PHE A 67 -6.67 -5.43 3.16
C PHE A 67 -5.56 -5.22 2.12
N ASP A 68 -5.87 -5.20 0.81
CA ASP A 68 -4.80 -5.12 -0.21
C ASP A 68 -3.95 -3.85 -0.09
N SER A 69 -4.55 -2.74 0.35
CA SER A 69 -3.80 -1.49 0.59
C SER A 69 -2.71 -1.62 1.66
N SER A 70 -2.81 -2.61 2.55
CA SER A 70 -1.84 -2.85 3.62
C SER A 70 -0.51 -3.40 3.11
N TYR A 71 -0.52 -4.09 1.96
CA TYR A 71 0.72 -4.54 1.29
C TYR A 71 1.58 -3.37 0.79
N PHE A 72 1.07 -2.13 0.80
CA PHE A 72 1.90 -0.94 0.61
C PHE A 72 3.11 -0.91 1.55
N LEU A 73 2.97 -1.48 2.76
CA LEU A 73 4.05 -1.53 3.74
C LEU A 73 4.91 -2.80 3.67
N ASP A 74 4.59 -3.76 2.79
CA ASP A 74 5.40 -4.98 2.60
C ASP A 74 6.65 -4.67 1.77
N ARG A 75 7.72 -4.24 2.45
CA ARG A 75 8.99 -3.90 1.80
C ARG A 75 9.60 -5.07 1.03
N ALA A 76 9.38 -6.32 1.46
CA ALA A 76 9.94 -7.48 0.78
C ALA A 76 9.29 -7.69 -0.59
N PHE A 77 7.96 -7.51 -0.68
CA PHE A 77 7.24 -7.52 -1.95
C PHE A 77 7.76 -6.45 -2.92
N TRP A 78 7.86 -5.20 -2.47
CA TRP A 78 8.33 -4.10 -3.32
C TRP A 78 9.79 -4.25 -3.74
N ASN A 79 10.67 -4.71 -2.85
CA ASN A 79 12.05 -5.04 -3.19
C ASN A 79 12.15 -6.18 -4.20
N GLY A 80 11.21 -7.14 -4.16
CA GLY A 80 11.08 -8.18 -5.18
C GLY A 80 10.84 -7.57 -6.57
N LEU A 81 9.86 -6.67 -6.67
CA LEU A 81 9.53 -5.97 -7.92
C LEU A 81 10.68 -5.06 -8.42
N LEU A 82 11.46 -4.45 -7.52
CA LEU A 82 12.62 -3.64 -7.91
C LEU A 82 13.73 -4.44 -8.61
N LYS A 83 13.78 -5.77 -8.42
CA LYS A 83 14.75 -6.61 -9.17
C LYS A 83 14.45 -6.62 -10.67
N GLU A 84 13.17 -6.52 -11.02
CA GLU A 84 12.69 -6.48 -12.41
C GLU A 84 12.58 -5.05 -12.94
N HIS A 85 12.37 -4.08 -12.04
CA HIS A 85 12.17 -2.66 -12.36
C HIS A 85 13.11 -1.78 -11.53
N PRO A 86 14.43 -1.81 -11.78
CA PRO A 86 15.43 -1.10 -10.99
C PRO A 86 15.30 0.43 -11.07
N GLU A 87 14.63 0.95 -12.10
CA GLU A 87 14.34 2.37 -12.24
C GLU A 87 13.38 2.91 -11.15
N GLY A 88 12.62 2.02 -10.52
CA GLY A 88 11.64 2.32 -9.50
C GLY A 88 10.19 2.06 -9.94
N LEU A 89 9.29 2.15 -8.97
CA LEU A 89 7.86 1.87 -9.12
C LEU A 89 7.06 3.10 -8.68
N VAL A 90 6.14 3.55 -9.53
CA VAL A 90 5.16 4.57 -9.15
C VAL A 90 3.94 3.87 -8.58
N VAL A 91 3.59 4.18 -7.34
CA VAL A 91 2.56 3.49 -6.55
C VAL A 91 1.52 4.49 -6.06
N GLY A 92 0.26 4.08 -6.09
CA GLY A 92 -0.87 4.87 -5.57
C GLY A 92 -1.83 3.99 -4.78
N VAL A 93 -2.47 4.60 -3.79
CA VAL A 93 -3.47 3.95 -2.93
C VAL A 93 -4.73 4.81 -2.88
N PRO A 94 -5.51 4.91 -3.99
CA PRO A 94 -6.74 5.69 -4.02
C PRO A 94 -7.76 5.27 -2.97
N LYS A 95 -7.84 3.99 -2.64
CA LYS A 95 -8.81 3.42 -1.70
C LYS A 95 -8.32 2.17 -0.99
N ARG A 96 -9.06 1.76 0.04
CA ARG A 96 -8.98 0.39 0.58
C ARG A 96 -9.19 -0.61 -0.56
N GLY A 97 -8.29 -1.58 -0.68
CA GLY A 97 -8.26 -2.55 -1.78
C GLY A 97 -7.75 -2.04 -3.12
N GLY A 98 -7.46 -0.75 -3.25
CA GLY A 98 -6.97 -0.14 -4.48
C GLY A 98 -5.49 0.14 -4.41
N LEU A 99 -4.64 -0.89 -4.23
CA LEU A 99 -3.19 -0.72 -4.30
C LEU A 99 -2.72 -0.93 -5.73
N LEU A 100 -2.34 0.17 -6.39
CA LEU A 100 -1.99 0.20 -7.80
C LEU A 100 -0.54 0.63 -7.99
N PHE A 101 0.14 0.07 -8.98
CA PHE A 101 1.49 0.50 -9.34
C PHE A 101 1.78 0.36 -10.83
N THR A 102 2.86 0.99 -11.28
CA THR A 102 3.46 0.76 -12.60
C THR A 102 4.97 1.04 -12.54
N PRO A 103 5.81 0.35 -13.34
CA PRO A 103 7.23 0.68 -13.45
C PRO A 103 7.45 2.12 -13.90
N LEU A 104 8.45 2.79 -13.36
CA LEU A 104 8.78 4.17 -13.72
C LEU A 104 9.17 4.29 -15.21
N SER A 105 9.70 3.21 -15.80
CA SER A 105 10.03 3.15 -17.24
C SER A 105 8.79 3.19 -18.15
N ASN A 106 7.61 2.82 -17.64
CA ASN A 106 6.37 2.85 -18.41
C ASN A 106 5.77 4.27 -18.41
N SER A 107 6.39 5.17 -19.17
CA SER A 107 6.02 6.59 -19.23
C SER A 107 4.54 6.83 -19.56
N LYS A 108 3.95 5.98 -20.42
CA LYS A 108 2.53 6.04 -20.80
C LYS A 108 1.62 5.71 -19.61
N ALA A 109 1.90 4.63 -18.89
CA ALA A 109 1.14 4.25 -17.71
C ALA A 109 1.33 5.25 -16.58
N VAL A 110 2.55 5.73 -16.33
CA VAL A 110 2.83 6.80 -15.36
C VAL A 110 2.03 8.07 -15.70
N GLY A 111 2.04 8.50 -16.96
CA GLY A 111 1.26 9.66 -17.41
C GLY A 111 -0.25 9.49 -17.20
N THR A 112 -0.77 8.29 -17.46
CA THR A 112 -2.17 7.93 -17.20
C THR A 112 -2.47 7.94 -15.70
N PHE A 113 -1.56 7.41 -14.89
CA PHE A 113 -1.74 7.31 -13.44
C PHE A 113 -1.80 8.70 -12.79
N ARG A 114 -0.88 9.60 -13.17
CA ARG A 114 -0.84 10.99 -12.69
C ARG A 114 -2.14 11.74 -12.95
N LYS A 115 -2.76 11.51 -14.11
CA LYS A 115 -4.04 12.13 -14.51
C LYS A 115 -5.24 11.44 -13.85
N GLY A 116 -5.19 10.13 -13.68
CA GLY A 116 -6.31 9.31 -13.20
C GLY A 116 -6.44 9.19 -11.69
N ILE A 117 -5.35 9.36 -10.92
CA ILE A 117 -5.34 9.12 -9.47
C ILE A 117 -6.38 9.95 -8.71
N GLY A 118 -6.60 11.21 -9.13
CA GLY A 118 -7.63 12.07 -8.54
C GLY A 118 -9.03 11.50 -8.71
N TYR A 119 -9.37 11.01 -9.90
CA TYR A 119 -10.66 10.37 -10.17
C TYR A 119 -10.82 9.05 -9.40
N LEU A 120 -9.77 8.23 -9.35
CA LEU A 120 -9.80 6.97 -8.59
C LEU A 120 -10.02 7.23 -7.09
N TYR A 121 -9.41 8.30 -6.56
CA TYR A 121 -9.66 8.74 -5.19
C TYR A 121 -11.11 9.24 -5.02
N THR A 122 -11.58 10.20 -5.82
CA THR A 122 -12.92 10.79 -5.62
C THR A 122 -14.04 9.78 -5.81
N SER A 123 -13.94 8.87 -6.77
CA SER A 123 -14.92 7.79 -7.00
C SER A 123 -14.99 6.74 -5.88
N SER A 124 -14.02 6.75 -4.95
CA SER A 124 -13.94 5.75 -3.87
C SER A 124 -14.68 6.11 -2.58
N ASP A 125 -15.34 7.27 -2.54
CA ASP A 125 -16.19 7.75 -1.43
C ASP A 125 -15.65 7.43 -0.02
N ARG A 126 -16.36 6.61 0.78
CA ARG A 126 -15.99 6.27 2.17
C ARG A 126 -14.73 5.41 2.30
N LEU A 127 -14.22 4.86 1.20
CA LEU A 127 -13.03 4.00 1.18
C LEU A 127 -11.76 4.74 0.77
N ARG A 128 -11.85 6.05 0.52
CA ARG A 128 -10.73 6.93 0.14
C ARG A 128 -9.54 6.79 1.08
N VAL A 129 -8.35 6.69 0.49
CA VAL A 129 -7.08 6.64 1.23
C VAL A 129 -6.19 7.81 0.83
N SER A 130 -5.74 7.88 -0.42
CA SER A 130 -4.88 8.99 -0.87
C SER A 130 -4.92 9.22 -2.38
N ALA A 131 -4.94 10.49 -2.78
CA ALA A 131 -4.74 10.89 -4.18
C ALA A 131 -3.26 11.18 -4.52
N ALA A 132 -2.34 10.95 -3.58
CA ALA A 132 -0.91 11.10 -3.82
C ALA A 132 -0.34 9.89 -4.58
N LEU A 133 0.74 10.12 -5.30
CA LEU A 133 1.57 9.05 -5.85
C LEU A 133 2.92 9.02 -5.13
N TYR A 134 3.41 7.82 -4.90
CA TYR A 134 4.67 7.55 -4.24
C TYR A 134 5.62 6.87 -5.22
N LEU A 135 6.92 7.12 -5.06
CA LEU A 135 7.96 6.42 -5.78
C LEU A 135 8.66 5.48 -4.79
N PHE A 136 8.67 4.19 -5.12
CA PHE A 136 9.54 3.23 -4.47
C PHE A 136 10.79 3.04 -5.33
N LYS A 137 11.95 3.40 -4.81
CA LYS A 137 13.25 3.26 -5.49
C LYS A 137 14.35 3.08 -4.45
N ASP A 138 15.36 2.29 -4.77
CA ASP A 138 16.52 2.04 -3.88
C ASP A 138 16.09 1.55 -2.48
N GLY A 139 14.99 0.80 -2.42
CA GLY A 139 14.40 0.29 -1.18
C GLY A 139 13.71 1.34 -0.31
N GLN A 140 13.47 2.54 -0.83
CA GLN A 140 12.93 3.69 -0.10
C GLN A 140 11.69 4.28 -0.76
N TRP A 141 10.79 4.81 0.07
CA TRP A 141 9.62 5.55 -0.35
C TRP A 141 9.91 7.04 -0.41
N SER A 142 9.50 7.68 -1.49
CA SER A 142 9.50 9.13 -1.66
C SER A 142 8.17 9.59 -2.26
N LEU A 143 7.86 10.88 -2.09
CA LEU A 143 6.67 11.46 -2.69
C LEU A 143 6.93 11.75 -4.18
N PHE A 144 6.16 11.13 -5.07
CA PHE A 144 6.25 11.34 -6.51
C PHE A 144 5.33 12.46 -7.00
N GLN A 145 4.11 12.51 -6.46
CA GLN A 145 3.14 13.56 -6.73
C GLN A 145 2.31 13.83 -5.48
N GLN A 146 2.22 15.10 -5.07
CA GLN A 146 1.31 15.51 -4.01
C GLN A 146 -0.15 15.22 -4.38
N ALA A 147 -0.96 14.89 -3.37
CA ALA A 147 -2.40 14.90 -3.56
C ALA A 147 -2.86 16.32 -3.93
N PRO A 148 -3.86 16.47 -4.83
CA PRO A 148 -4.46 17.77 -5.08
C PRO A 148 -4.94 18.41 -3.77
N LYS A 149 -4.79 19.73 -3.64
CA LYS A 149 -5.40 20.46 -2.52
C LYS A 149 -6.92 20.29 -2.63
N GLN A 150 -7.53 19.83 -1.55
CA GLN A 150 -8.99 19.69 -1.42
C GLN A 150 -9.63 21.04 -1.15
#